data_AF-A0A6G0IXF4-F1
#
_entry.id   AF-A0A6G0IXF4-F1
#
_cell.length_a   1.000
_cell.length_b   1.000
_cell.length_c   1.000
_cell.angle_alpha   90.00
_cell.angle_beta   90.00
_cell.angle_gamma   90.00
#
_symmetry.space_group_name_H-M   'P 1'
#
loop_
_entity.id
_entity.type
_entity.pdbx_description
1 polymer ?
#
loop_
_entity_poly.entity_id
_entity_poly.type
_entity_poly.pdbx_seq_one_letter_code
_entity_poly.pdbx_strand_id
1 'polypeptide(L)'
;MVLMIDQPAPVRLLSAAGDLRMPFPDLIKYCILGISITLLLLALGILAWQAFRCCTQTPTTYTQQVSSNLLYSDMKPRTAGNYSEAPSTRMEDASTEVHRLSRCLSQGSFPSSESTEAEGDMGEQDNVKKVDGSLRFSVYYDQLQSQLVVTVLQVEGLVEQKHRLQPFVKLSLMWSDSVGVEVEDSTDDEAEGMAPVLWTVLQEWRTRIVKGSCSPLFGDQFSCILQEHKELRHLNLRMEVRDFDKFSRNTVLGQVRVPLGQLKISYPLELQEDLQIPQKDLVGEVLLSLKFLPTSQRIEVGLLKVKTAITEMCSDAALYARISVQCNQCKLRYQKTSIVARCLVTVFNEVFMFSLPDFPLQQCKIVVSVFETRTTRKPTKHLIGQLAVGKEKSSEDKHWSLMMSSVRQPVAKWHGLLN
;
A
#
# COMPACT_ATOMS: atom_id res chain seq x y z
N MET A 1 60.49 5.21 -63.69
CA MET A 1 60.59 4.31 -62.52
C MET A 1 60.07 5.08 -61.32
N VAL A 2 58.90 4.66 -60.81
CA VAL A 2 58.20 5.08 -59.58
C VAL A 2 57.95 6.59 -59.41
N LEU A 3 56.70 7.00 -59.65
CA LEU A 3 56.15 8.27 -59.17
C LEU A 3 54.95 7.96 -58.28
N MET A 4 55.04 8.48 -57.06
CA MET A 4 54.14 8.29 -55.93
C MET A 4 52.72 8.74 -56.26
N ILE A 5 51.73 7.87 -56.03
CA ILE A 5 50.32 8.23 -56.01
C ILE A 5 49.94 8.49 -54.55
N ASP A 6 49.63 9.75 -54.29
CA ASP A 6 49.01 10.25 -53.07
C ASP A 6 47.63 10.78 -53.49
N GLN A 7 46.54 10.24 -52.92
CA GLN A 7 45.36 10.99 -52.47
C GLN A 7 44.16 10.10 -52.10
N PRO A 8 43.27 10.57 -51.19
CA PRO A 8 42.24 9.79 -50.53
C PRO A 8 40.80 10.02 -51.08
N ALA A 9 39.97 8.98 -50.86
CA ALA A 9 38.52 8.93 -50.66
C ALA A 9 37.54 9.55 -51.71
N PRO A 10 36.60 8.74 -52.27
CA PRO A 10 35.33 9.22 -52.77
C PRO A 10 34.23 9.12 -51.69
N VAL A 11 33.60 10.26 -51.39
CA VAL A 11 32.33 10.35 -50.66
C VAL A 11 31.23 9.70 -51.50
N ARG A 12 30.72 8.53 -51.08
CA ARG A 12 29.48 7.94 -51.61
C ARG A 12 28.33 8.29 -50.66
N LEU A 13 27.46 9.18 -51.14
CA LEU A 13 26.11 9.41 -50.61
C LEU A 13 25.27 8.15 -50.79
N LEU A 14 24.97 7.46 -49.68
CA LEU A 14 23.87 6.50 -49.59
C LEU A 14 22.58 7.28 -49.28
N SER A 15 21.84 7.65 -50.33
CA SER A 15 20.41 7.96 -50.22
C SER A 15 19.66 6.81 -50.88
N ALA A 16 19.26 5.84 -50.06
CA ALA A 16 18.40 4.74 -50.44
C ALA A 16 17.06 4.92 -49.71
N ALA A 17 16.20 5.79 -50.24
CA ALA A 17 14.77 5.72 -49.97
C ALA A 17 14.16 4.95 -51.15
N GLY A 18 13.85 3.68 -50.92
CA GLY A 18 13.25 2.81 -51.92
C GLY A 18 11.86 3.30 -52.31
N ASP A 19 11.70 3.66 -53.58
CA ASP A 19 10.39 3.78 -54.22
C ASP A 19 9.73 2.40 -54.25
N LEU A 20 8.89 2.14 -53.25
CA LEU A 20 8.00 0.99 -53.19
C LEU A 20 6.88 1.17 -54.24
N ARG A 21 7.19 0.94 -55.51
CA ARG A 21 6.18 0.78 -56.57
C ARG A 21 5.40 -0.50 -56.31
N MET A 22 4.30 -0.39 -55.56
CA MET A 22 3.34 -1.48 -55.44
C MET A 22 2.58 -1.64 -56.78
N PRO A 23 2.47 -2.86 -57.35
CA PRO A 23 1.90 -3.10 -58.67
C PRO A 23 0.39 -3.25 -58.57
N PHE A 24 -0.29 -2.23 -58.05
CA PHE A 24 -1.75 -2.22 -57.99
C PHE A 24 -2.31 -1.29 -59.07
N PRO A 25 -3.34 -1.71 -59.82
CA PRO A 25 -4.05 -0.83 -60.76
C PRO A 25 -4.53 0.42 -60.03
N ASP A 26 -4.49 1.57 -60.70
CA ASP A 26 -4.70 2.89 -60.07
C ASP A 26 -6.04 2.99 -59.34
N LEU A 27 -7.05 2.20 -59.75
CA LEU A 27 -8.33 2.03 -59.07
C LEU A 27 -8.16 1.63 -57.59
N ILE A 28 -7.28 0.67 -57.28
CA ILE A 28 -7.06 0.18 -55.91
C ILE A 28 -6.37 1.26 -55.07
N LYS A 29 -5.47 2.04 -55.66
CA LYS A 29 -4.82 3.16 -54.96
C LYS A 29 -5.83 4.23 -54.56
N TYR A 30 -6.76 4.57 -55.46
CA TYR A 30 -7.85 5.49 -55.15
C TYR A 30 -8.83 4.92 -54.13
N CYS A 31 -9.11 3.61 -54.14
CA CYS A 31 -9.92 2.96 -53.11
C CYS A 31 -9.25 3.03 -51.72
N ILE A 32 -7.96 2.73 -51.61
CA ILE A 32 -7.22 2.79 -50.33
C ILE A 32 -7.17 4.24 -49.83
N LEU A 33 -6.91 5.20 -50.72
CA LEU A 33 -6.91 6.62 -50.38
C LEU A 33 -8.30 7.07 -49.90
N GLY A 34 -9.37 6.62 -50.57
CA GLY A 34 -10.75 6.88 -50.18
C GLY A 34 -11.05 6.33 -48.77
N ILE A 35 -10.69 5.08 -48.50
CA ILE A 35 -10.86 4.48 -47.18
C ILE A 35 -10.07 5.26 -46.12
N SER A 36 -8.82 5.63 -46.41
CA SER A 36 -7.99 6.43 -45.50
C SER A 36 -8.62 7.80 -45.19
N ILE A 37 -9.20 8.48 -46.18
CA ILE A 37 -9.88 9.76 -45.99
C ILE A 37 -11.15 9.58 -45.16
N THR A 38 -11.94 8.52 -45.41
CA THR A 38 -13.15 8.25 -44.63
C THR A 38 -12.84 7.94 -43.16
N LEU A 39 -11.77 7.19 -42.88
CA LEU A 39 -11.32 6.92 -41.51
C LEU A 39 -10.83 8.19 -40.81
N LEU A 40 -10.13 9.06 -41.53
CA LEU A 40 -9.69 10.36 -41.00
C LEU A 40 -10.88 11.25 -40.64
N LEU A 41 -11.89 11.32 -41.50
CA LEU A 41 -13.10 12.10 -41.23
C LEU A 41 -13.89 11.52 -40.05
N LEU A 42 -13.98 10.20 -39.92
CA LEU A 42 -14.60 9.54 -38.76
C LEU A 42 -13.86 9.90 -37.47
N ALA A 43 -12.52 9.85 -37.47
CA ALA A 43 -11.70 10.21 -36.32
C ALA A 43 -11.87 11.68 -35.91
N LEU A 44 -11.92 12.60 -36.89
CA LEU A 44 -12.20 14.02 -36.63
C LEU A 44 -13.61 14.23 -36.06
N GLY A 45 -14.60 13.47 -36.52
CA GLY A 45 -15.96 13.48 -35.96
C GLY A 45 -15.99 13.05 -34.49
N ILE A 46 -15.26 11.99 -34.13
CA ILE A 46 -15.15 11.51 -32.75
C ILE A 46 -14.45 12.56 -31.87
N LEU A 47 -13.36 13.17 -32.36
CA LEU A 47 -12.65 14.23 -31.64
C LEU A 47 -13.52 15.48 -31.44
N ALA A 48 -14.28 15.88 -32.45
CA ALA A 48 -15.23 16.98 -32.36
C ALA A 48 -16.35 16.66 -31.35
N TRP A 49 -16.85 15.41 -31.33
CA TRP A 49 -17.85 14.97 -30.36
C TRP A 49 -17.31 14.95 -28.92
N GLN A 50 -16.07 14.50 -28.72
CA GLN A 50 -15.38 14.56 -27.42
C GLN A 50 -15.14 16.00 -26.97
N ALA A 51 -14.71 16.88 -27.87
CA ALA A 51 -14.56 18.30 -27.60
C ALA A 51 -15.90 18.96 -27.25
N PHE A 52 -16.98 18.61 -27.97
CA PHE A 52 -18.33 19.09 -27.67
C PHE A 52 -18.82 18.59 -26.30
N ARG A 53 -18.57 17.33 -25.93
CA ARG A 53 -18.86 16.83 -24.57
C ARG A 53 -18.04 17.56 -23.49
N CYS A 54 -16.76 17.84 -23.74
CA CYS A 54 -15.93 18.64 -22.83
C CYS A 54 -16.44 20.09 -22.72
N CYS A 55 -16.89 20.70 -23.81
CA CYS A 55 -17.38 22.08 -23.80
C CYS A 55 -18.81 22.21 -23.23
N THR A 56 -19.63 21.16 -23.33
CA THR A 56 -20.98 21.13 -22.72
C THR A 56 -20.93 20.77 -21.24
N GLN A 57 -19.88 20.11 -20.78
CA GLN A 57 -19.55 20.00 -19.35
C GLN A 57 -18.70 21.20 -18.92
N THR A 58 -19.33 22.35 -18.73
CA THR A 58 -18.68 23.38 -17.91
C THR A 58 -18.74 23.00 -16.43
N PRO A 59 -17.70 23.37 -15.66
CA PRO A 59 -17.44 22.88 -14.32
C PRO A 59 -18.06 23.82 -13.28
N THR A 60 -18.75 23.26 -12.29
CA THR A 60 -18.98 23.96 -11.01
C THR A 60 -17.64 24.11 -10.29
N THR A 61 -16.96 25.21 -10.58
CA THR A 61 -15.76 25.65 -9.88
C THR A 61 -16.21 26.42 -8.64
N TYR A 62 -16.02 25.85 -7.45
CA TYR A 62 -15.82 26.66 -6.25
C TYR A 62 -14.31 26.81 -6.05
N THR A 63 -13.85 28.03 -6.29
CA THR A 63 -12.46 28.47 -6.25
C THR A 63 -11.91 28.50 -4.82
N GLN A 64 -10.71 27.96 -4.71
CA GLN A 64 -9.78 28.15 -3.61
C GLN A 64 -8.95 29.44 -3.84
N GLN A 65 -8.52 30.05 -2.74
CA GLN A 65 -7.46 31.08 -2.55
C GLN A 65 -7.98 32.49 -2.24
N VAL A 66 -7.40 33.27 -1.30
CA VAL A 66 -6.30 33.13 -0.33
C VAL A 66 -6.46 34.36 0.57
N SER A 67 -6.24 34.25 1.89
CA SER A 67 -5.82 35.40 2.71
C SER A 67 -5.21 34.92 4.02
N SER A 68 -3.89 34.96 4.10
CA SER A 68 -3.13 34.92 5.35
C SER A 68 -2.28 36.18 5.41
N ASN A 69 -2.69 37.14 6.24
CA ASN A 69 -1.88 38.09 7.04
C ASN A 69 -2.71 39.34 7.41
N LEU A 70 -2.96 39.56 8.71
CA LEU A 70 -2.76 40.79 9.49
C LEU A 70 -3.65 40.85 10.76
N LEU A 71 -2.97 40.77 11.90
CA LEU A 71 -3.06 41.61 13.12
C LEU A 71 -4.39 42.26 13.57
N TYR A 72 -4.61 42.04 14.88
CA TYR A 72 -5.05 42.97 15.94
C TYR A 72 -6.51 42.91 16.45
N SER A 73 -6.57 42.67 17.78
CA SER A 73 -7.42 43.26 18.83
C SER A 73 -8.95 43.13 18.81
N ASP A 74 -9.42 42.49 19.88
CA ASP A 74 -10.31 43.04 20.93
C ASP A 74 -11.66 43.65 20.50
N MET A 75 -12.76 42.94 20.75
CA MET A 75 -13.92 43.53 21.42
C MET A 75 -14.90 42.47 21.95
N LYS A 76 -15.13 42.58 23.25
CA LYS A 76 -16.25 42.07 24.06
C LYS A 76 -17.63 42.40 23.45
N PRO A 77 -18.68 41.61 23.77
CA PRO A 77 -19.83 42.27 24.39
C PRO A 77 -20.40 41.55 25.63
N ARG A 78 -21.01 42.37 26.48
CA ARG A 78 -21.79 42.05 27.67
C ARG A 78 -23.27 41.81 27.27
N THR A 79 -23.86 40.79 27.89
CA THR A 79 -25.12 40.83 28.68
C THR A 79 -26.48 41.08 28.00
N ALA A 80 -27.35 40.08 28.23
CA ALA A 80 -28.80 40.10 28.48
C ALA A 80 -29.81 40.23 27.32
N GLY A 81 -30.74 39.28 27.31
CA GLY A 81 -31.99 39.28 26.56
C GLY A 81 -32.74 37.96 26.71
N ASN A 82 -33.53 37.83 27.77
CA ASN A 82 -34.41 36.69 28.07
C ASN A 82 -35.57 36.58 27.05
N TYR A 83 -35.95 35.37 26.66
CA TYR A 83 -37.35 35.00 26.38
C TYR A 83 -37.60 33.54 26.79
N SER A 84 -38.79 33.33 27.37
CA SER A 84 -39.27 32.16 28.09
C SER A 84 -40.03 31.16 27.20
N GLU A 85 -39.92 29.89 27.59
CA GLU A 85 -40.92 28.79 27.56
C GLU A 85 -41.39 28.07 26.28
N ALA A 86 -41.58 26.76 26.50
CA ALA A 86 -41.77 25.64 25.57
C ALA A 86 -43.26 25.36 25.21
N PRO A 87 -43.60 24.27 24.48
CA PRO A 87 -43.72 22.96 25.14
C PRO A 87 -43.30 21.71 24.32
N SER A 88 -43.09 20.66 25.12
CA SER A 88 -42.88 19.22 24.93
C SER A 88 -43.50 18.48 23.73
N THR A 89 -42.83 17.38 23.30
CA THR A 89 -43.45 16.03 23.16
C THR A 89 -42.40 14.90 23.14
N ARG A 90 -42.55 14.00 24.12
CA ARG A 90 -42.25 12.54 24.19
C ARG A 90 -40.96 11.96 23.58
N MET A 91 -40.08 11.51 24.47
CA MET A 91 -39.15 10.38 24.28
C MET A 91 -39.90 9.05 24.45
N GLU A 92 -39.53 8.05 23.65
CA GLU A 92 -39.81 6.64 23.91
C GLU A 92 -38.45 5.90 24.00
N ASP A 93 -38.30 5.20 25.11
CA ASP A 93 -37.08 4.56 25.61
C ASP A 93 -37.11 3.09 25.17
N ALA A 94 -36.10 2.65 24.43
CA ALA A 94 -35.90 1.24 24.06
C ALA A 94 -34.42 0.88 24.23
N SER A 95 -33.92 1.08 25.45
CA SER A 95 -32.57 0.72 25.87
C SER A 95 -32.56 -0.62 26.60
N THR A 96 -32.87 -1.74 25.92
CA THR A 96 -32.69 -3.09 26.50
C THR A 96 -32.60 -4.20 25.44
N GLU A 97 -31.68 -4.11 24.46
CA GLU A 97 -31.39 -5.29 23.61
C GLU A 97 -29.98 -5.37 22.99
N VAL A 98 -29.00 -4.60 23.49
CA VAL A 98 -27.65 -4.55 22.87
C VAL A 98 -26.64 -5.53 23.49
N HIS A 99 -26.96 -6.23 24.58
CA HIS A 99 -25.98 -7.13 25.25
C HIS A 99 -26.07 -8.61 24.87
N ARG A 100 -26.85 -9.01 23.85
CA ARG A 100 -27.01 -10.43 23.48
C ARG A 100 -26.36 -10.90 22.18
N LEU A 101 -25.75 -10.00 21.39
CA LEU A 101 -25.17 -10.40 20.09
C LEU A 101 -23.64 -10.51 20.05
N SER A 102 -22.92 -10.12 21.10
CA SER A 102 -21.44 -10.20 21.16
C SER A 102 -20.88 -11.60 21.44
N ARG A 103 -21.73 -12.62 21.67
CA ARG A 103 -21.28 -13.97 22.06
C ARG A 103 -21.32 -15.00 20.93
N CYS A 104 -21.83 -14.64 19.74
CA CYS A 104 -22.05 -15.61 18.65
C CYS A 104 -20.96 -15.61 17.56
N LEU A 105 -19.92 -14.77 17.66
CA LEU A 105 -18.81 -14.72 16.69
C LEU A 105 -17.48 -15.28 17.24
N SER A 106 -17.50 -15.83 18.45
CA SER A 106 -16.34 -16.40 19.14
C SER A 106 -16.55 -17.88 19.49
N GLN A 107 -16.86 -18.72 18.50
CA GLN A 107 -16.69 -20.17 18.63
C GLN A 107 -16.15 -20.79 17.34
N GLY A 108 -14.89 -21.19 17.41
CA GLY A 108 -14.14 -21.92 16.40
C GLY A 108 -12.77 -22.28 16.97
N SER A 109 -12.73 -22.89 18.15
CA SER A 109 -11.50 -23.37 18.78
C SER A 109 -11.66 -24.87 19.05
N PHE A 110 -10.87 -25.68 18.34
CA PHE A 110 -10.67 -27.09 18.66
C PHE A 110 -9.56 -27.23 19.74
N PRO A 111 -9.57 -28.33 20.50
CA PRO A 111 -9.05 -28.36 21.87
C PRO A 111 -7.54 -28.66 21.93
N SER A 112 -6.82 -27.96 22.80
CA SER A 112 -5.49 -28.38 23.26
C SER A 112 -5.64 -29.30 24.47
N SER A 113 -5.01 -30.47 24.35
CA SER A 113 -4.93 -31.56 25.32
C SER A 113 -4.40 -31.13 26.69
N GLU A 114 -4.95 -31.76 27.73
CA GLU A 114 -4.48 -31.74 29.11
C GLU A 114 -3.01 -32.16 29.22
N SER A 115 -2.25 -31.50 30.11
CA SER A 115 -1.24 -32.16 30.92
C SER A 115 -0.96 -31.36 32.20
N THR A 116 -0.53 -32.14 33.18
CA THR A 116 -0.63 -31.99 34.63
C THR A 116 0.33 -30.98 35.27
N GLU A 117 -0.08 -30.50 36.44
CA GLU A 117 0.62 -29.66 37.40
C GLU A 117 2.07 -30.11 37.70
N ALA A 118 3.00 -29.13 37.73
CA ALA A 118 4.16 -29.13 38.62
C ALA A 118 4.72 -27.70 38.77
N GLU A 119 5.05 -27.34 40.00
CA GLU A 119 5.40 -26.01 40.50
C GLU A 119 6.73 -25.44 39.99
N GLY A 120 6.75 -24.11 39.83
CA GLY A 120 7.88 -23.24 40.19
C GLY A 120 9.03 -23.06 39.20
N ASP A 121 9.04 -21.96 38.45
CA ASP A 121 10.22 -21.07 38.41
C ASP A 121 9.86 -19.66 37.87
N MET A 122 10.51 -18.64 38.43
CA MET A 122 10.35 -17.21 38.13
C MET A 122 11.17 -16.82 36.89
N GLY A 123 10.54 -16.22 35.87
CA GLY A 123 11.29 -15.49 34.85
C GLY A 123 10.50 -15.07 33.61
N GLU A 124 10.36 -13.75 33.44
CA GLU A 124 9.95 -13.03 32.23
C GLU A 124 8.52 -13.27 31.70
N GLN A 125 7.56 -12.56 32.32
CA GLN A 125 6.32 -12.18 31.65
C GLN A 125 6.66 -11.34 30.40
N ASP A 126 6.47 -11.95 29.22
CA ASP A 126 6.26 -11.23 27.98
C ASP A 126 5.11 -10.23 28.21
N ASN A 127 5.45 -8.94 28.24
CA ASN A 127 4.47 -7.85 28.28
C ASN A 127 3.66 -7.90 26.98
N VAL A 128 2.56 -8.65 26.98
CA VAL A 128 1.54 -8.57 25.93
C VAL A 128 1.09 -7.12 25.89
N LYS A 129 1.50 -6.38 24.86
CA LYS A 129 1.06 -5.01 24.63
C LYS A 129 -0.44 -5.04 24.39
N LYS A 130 -1.21 -4.87 25.46
CA LYS A 130 -2.66 -4.68 25.36
C LYS A 130 -2.89 -3.38 24.58
N VAL A 131 -3.70 -3.49 23.54
CA VAL A 131 -4.19 -2.33 22.79
C VAL A 131 -5.51 -1.94 23.41
N ASP A 132 -5.64 -0.68 23.79
CA ASP A 132 -6.83 -0.17 24.46
C ASP A 132 -7.68 0.65 23.48
N GLY A 133 -8.99 0.45 23.59
CA GLY A 133 -10.01 1.19 22.85
C GLY A 133 -10.78 0.36 21.84
N SER A 134 -11.84 0.94 21.30
CA SER A 134 -12.71 0.36 20.28
C SER A 134 -13.02 1.37 19.18
N LEU A 135 -13.23 0.89 17.96
CA LEU A 135 -13.61 1.70 16.80
C LEU A 135 -15.05 1.37 16.40
N ARG A 136 -15.90 2.41 16.36
CA ARG A 136 -17.27 2.34 15.86
C ARG A 136 -17.33 2.91 14.43
N PHE A 137 -17.91 2.14 13.52
CA PHE A 137 -18.02 2.48 12.10
C PHE A 137 -19.27 1.86 11.49
N SER A 138 -19.69 2.38 10.33
CA SER A 138 -20.78 1.84 9.52
C SER A 138 -20.25 1.44 8.16
N VAL A 139 -20.71 0.31 7.61
CA VAL A 139 -20.38 -0.14 6.27
C VAL A 139 -21.61 -0.64 5.54
N TYR A 140 -21.75 -0.28 4.27
CA TYR A 140 -22.73 -0.89 3.37
C TYR A 140 -22.22 -0.93 1.93
N TYR A 141 -22.79 -1.83 1.15
CA TYR A 141 -22.52 -1.98 -0.27
C TYR A 141 -23.80 -1.72 -1.06
N ASP A 142 -23.81 -0.62 -1.82
CA ASP A 142 -24.86 -0.32 -2.79
C ASP A 142 -24.63 -1.16 -4.05
N GLN A 143 -25.44 -2.19 -4.21
CA GLN A 143 -25.38 -3.10 -5.37
C GLN A 143 -25.74 -2.39 -6.69
N LEU A 144 -26.61 -1.37 -6.66
CA LEU A 144 -27.04 -0.68 -7.88
C LEU A 144 -25.92 0.18 -8.46
N GLN A 145 -25.12 0.78 -7.59
CA GLN A 145 -23.99 1.63 -7.98
C GLN A 145 -22.64 0.89 -7.94
N SER A 146 -22.64 -0.40 -7.57
CA SER A 146 -21.44 -1.17 -7.24
C SER A 146 -20.49 -0.40 -6.31
N GLN A 147 -21.07 0.28 -5.32
CA GLN A 147 -20.36 1.24 -4.48
C GLN A 147 -20.29 0.74 -3.05
N LEU A 148 -19.07 0.55 -2.53
CA LEU A 148 -18.82 0.32 -1.12
C LEU A 148 -18.74 1.68 -0.41
N VAL A 149 -19.49 1.81 0.68
CA VAL A 149 -19.51 3.01 1.51
C VAL A 149 -19.13 2.66 2.93
N VAL A 150 -18.18 3.41 3.49
CA VAL A 150 -17.66 3.23 4.84
C VAL A 150 -17.71 4.57 5.57
N THR A 151 -18.33 4.60 6.73
CA THR A 151 -18.43 5.78 7.59
C THR A 151 -17.73 5.50 8.92
N VAL A 152 -16.70 6.29 9.24
CA VAL A 152 -16.04 6.21 10.55
C VAL A 152 -16.81 7.07 11.52
N LEU A 153 -17.37 6.50 12.59
CA LEU A 153 -18.22 7.23 13.52
C LEU A 153 -17.39 7.77 14.69
N GLN A 154 -16.78 6.89 15.47
CA GLN A 154 -16.13 7.24 16.73
C GLN A 154 -15.03 6.25 17.08
N VAL A 155 -13.98 6.73 17.75
CA VAL A 155 -13.07 5.86 18.51
C VAL A 155 -13.33 6.11 19.99
N GLU A 156 -13.30 5.06 20.80
CA GLU A 156 -13.52 5.11 22.25
C GLU A 156 -12.36 4.45 22.99
N GLY A 157 -12.12 4.86 24.24
CA GLY A 157 -11.20 4.17 25.14
C GLY A 157 -9.71 4.28 24.79
N LEU A 158 -9.27 5.30 24.05
CA LEU A 158 -7.84 5.51 23.83
C LEU A 158 -7.15 5.94 25.13
N VAL A 159 -6.02 5.32 25.44
CA VAL A 159 -5.21 5.71 26.60
C VAL A 159 -4.45 6.99 26.30
N GLU A 160 -4.60 7.98 27.17
CA GLU A 160 -3.89 9.24 27.07
C GLU A 160 -2.38 9.00 27.19
N GLN A 161 -1.64 9.36 26.13
CA GLN A 161 -0.18 9.30 26.14
C GLN A 161 0.41 10.56 26.81
N LYS A 162 1.72 10.56 27.06
CA LYS A 162 2.44 11.72 27.67
C LYS A 162 2.26 13.04 26.90
N HIS A 163 1.81 12.99 25.65
CA HIS A 163 1.53 14.15 24.81
C HIS A 163 0.06 14.15 24.40
N ARG A 164 -0.50 15.35 24.14
CA ARG A 164 -1.88 15.51 23.69
C ARG A 164 -2.10 14.71 22.39
N LEU A 165 -2.92 13.67 22.49
CA LEU A 165 -3.28 12.81 21.36
C LEU A 165 -3.93 13.61 20.24
N GLN A 166 -3.54 13.34 19.01
CA GLN A 166 -4.14 13.87 17.79
C GLN A 166 -4.58 12.72 16.88
N PRO A 167 -5.60 11.93 17.29
CA PRO A 167 -5.99 10.73 16.57
C PRO A 167 -6.61 11.03 15.21
N PHE A 168 -6.33 10.15 14.26
CA PHE A 168 -7.02 10.01 12.99
C PHE A 168 -7.06 8.52 12.58
N VAL A 169 -7.99 8.16 11.71
CA VAL A 169 -8.13 6.80 11.19
C VAL A 169 -7.65 6.75 9.74
N LYS A 170 -6.73 5.83 9.45
CA LYS A 170 -6.34 5.47 8.09
C LYS A 170 -7.13 4.23 7.67
N LEU A 171 -7.86 4.33 6.57
CA LEU A 171 -8.62 3.22 6.00
C LEU A 171 -7.87 2.68 4.79
N SER A 172 -7.74 1.37 4.69
CA SER A 172 -7.20 0.67 3.52
C SER A 172 -8.19 -0.41 3.11
N LEU A 173 -8.75 -0.30 1.91
CA LEU A 173 -9.49 -1.42 1.29
C LEU A 173 -8.46 -2.38 0.70
N MET A 174 -8.41 -3.59 1.23
CA MET A 174 -7.47 -4.62 0.83
C MET A 174 -8.18 -5.73 0.06
N TRP A 175 -7.47 -6.32 -0.88
CA TRP A 175 -7.90 -7.48 -1.64
C TRP A 175 -6.85 -8.58 -1.51
N SER A 176 -7.29 -9.81 -1.31
CA SER A 176 -6.46 -11.00 -1.27
C SER A 176 -6.75 -11.86 -2.49
N ASP A 177 -5.71 -12.19 -3.25
CA ASP A 177 -5.81 -13.21 -4.29
C ASP A 177 -5.73 -14.57 -3.59
N SER A 178 -6.85 -15.09 -3.08
CA SER A 178 -6.90 -16.48 -2.63
C SER A 178 -7.10 -17.37 -3.85
N VAL A 179 -6.10 -17.44 -4.72
CA VAL A 179 -5.99 -18.57 -5.63
C VAL A 179 -5.52 -19.74 -4.78
N GLY A 180 -6.46 -20.58 -4.35
CA GLY A 180 -6.15 -21.96 -4.05
C GLY A 180 -5.60 -22.57 -5.33
N VAL A 181 -4.28 -22.59 -5.47
CA VAL A 181 -3.65 -23.49 -6.44
C VAL A 181 -3.85 -24.87 -5.83
N GLU A 182 -4.94 -25.53 -6.20
CA GLU A 182 -5.03 -26.98 -6.11
C GLU A 182 -3.92 -27.52 -7.03
N VAL A 183 -2.74 -27.72 -6.45
CA VAL A 183 -1.70 -28.53 -7.08
C VAL A 183 -2.16 -29.96 -6.91
N GLU A 184 -2.83 -30.49 -7.94
CA GLU A 184 -2.94 -31.93 -8.08
C GLU A 184 -1.53 -32.51 -8.29
N ASP A 185 -1.19 -33.42 -7.37
CA ASP A 185 -0.28 -34.56 -7.51
C ASP A 185 1.22 -34.36 -7.22
N SER A 186 1.65 -34.68 -5.98
CA SER A 186 2.24 -35.98 -5.61
C SER A 186 3.12 -35.92 -4.33
N THR A 187 2.69 -36.69 -3.32
CA THR A 187 3.48 -37.36 -2.24
C THR A 187 4.70 -36.67 -1.62
N ASP A 188 4.55 -36.15 -0.39
CA ASP A 188 5.00 -36.79 0.87
C ASP A 188 5.03 -35.75 2.00
N ASP A 189 4.71 -36.22 3.20
CA ASP A 189 4.49 -35.47 4.45
C ASP A 189 5.47 -34.31 4.72
N GLU A 190 4.93 -33.09 4.95
CA GLU A 190 5.34 -32.14 6.01
C GLU A 190 4.54 -30.83 5.93
N ALA A 191 3.72 -30.57 6.95
CA ALA A 191 3.06 -29.30 7.28
C ALA A 191 2.27 -28.61 6.16
N GLU A 192 0.94 -28.76 6.15
CA GLU A 192 0.00 -27.84 5.51
C GLU A 192 0.11 -26.43 6.14
N GLY A 193 1.17 -25.71 5.81
CA GLY A 193 1.25 -24.28 5.99
C GLY A 193 0.46 -23.63 4.87
N MET A 194 -0.77 -23.19 5.17
CA MET A 194 -1.56 -22.33 4.28
C MET A 194 -0.63 -21.24 3.71
N ALA A 195 -0.44 -21.22 2.38
CA ALA A 195 0.48 -20.28 1.75
C ALA A 195 0.15 -18.85 2.19
N PRO A 196 1.15 -18.01 2.53
CA PRO A 196 0.88 -16.71 3.11
C PRO A 196 0.10 -15.84 2.13
N VAL A 197 -1.07 -15.40 2.57
CA VAL A 197 -2.02 -14.63 1.75
C VAL A 197 -1.38 -13.31 1.32
N LEU A 198 -1.33 -13.08 0.02
CA LEU A 198 -0.78 -11.86 -0.57
C LEU A 198 -1.87 -10.78 -0.64
N TRP A 199 -1.63 -9.66 0.03
CA TRP A 199 -2.57 -8.54 0.10
C TRP A 199 -2.21 -7.42 -0.87
N THR A 200 -3.22 -6.91 -1.57
CA THR A 200 -3.14 -5.70 -2.39
C THR A 200 -3.99 -4.61 -1.76
N VAL A 201 -3.43 -3.40 -1.60
CA VAL A 201 -4.22 -2.23 -1.20
C VAL A 201 -4.84 -1.62 -2.46
N LEU A 202 -6.17 -1.64 -2.53
CA LEU A 202 -6.95 -1.09 -3.65
C LEU A 202 -7.14 0.42 -3.52
N GLN A 203 -7.53 0.86 -2.32
CA GLN A 203 -7.78 2.26 -2.03
C GLN A 203 -7.42 2.59 -0.59
N GLU A 204 -6.91 3.81 -0.39
CA GLU A 204 -6.61 4.34 0.93
C GLU A 204 -7.32 5.66 1.17
N TRP A 205 -7.82 5.83 2.38
CA TRP A 205 -8.42 7.07 2.86
C TRP A 205 -7.86 7.45 4.23
N ARG A 206 -8.12 8.69 4.61
CA ARG A 206 -7.79 9.23 5.93
C ARG A 206 -8.93 10.11 6.40
N THR A 207 -9.29 9.98 7.68
CA THR A 207 -10.19 10.92 8.35
C THR A 207 -9.50 12.24 8.59
N ARG A 208 -10.29 13.22 9.05
CA ARG A 208 -9.74 14.43 9.67
C ARG A 208 -8.98 14.08 10.95
N ILE A 209 -8.08 14.98 11.36
CA ILE A 209 -7.33 14.85 12.61
C ILE A 209 -8.12 15.57 13.70
N VAL A 210 -8.41 14.85 14.80
CA VAL A 210 -9.07 15.42 15.98
C VAL A 210 -8.01 15.68 17.03
N LYS A 211 -7.98 16.87 17.64
CA LYS A 211 -6.93 17.25 18.60
C LYS A 211 -7.38 17.09 20.05
N GLY A 212 -6.51 16.53 20.88
CA GLY A 212 -6.66 16.45 22.34
C GLY A 212 -7.87 15.64 22.79
N SER A 213 -8.19 14.54 22.10
CA SER A 213 -9.33 13.69 22.46
C SER A 213 -8.93 12.22 22.52
N CYS A 214 -9.32 11.55 23.60
CA CYS A 214 -9.23 10.10 23.77
C CYS A 214 -10.47 9.37 23.21
N SER A 215 -11.49 10.12 22.79
CA SER A 215 -12.72 9.61 22.20
C SER A 215 -13.16 10.47 21.00
N PRO A 216 -12.38 10.50 19.90
CA PRO A 216 -12.65 11.38 18.78
C PRO A 216 -13.91 10.97 18.00
N LEU A 217 -14.71 11.97 17.64
CA LEU A 217 -15.88 11.83 16.76
C LEU A 217 -15.52 12.30 15.34
N PHE A 218 -15.72 11.42 14.36
CA PHE A 218 -15.45 11.68 12.95
C PHE A 218 -16.75 11.87 12.17
N GLY A 219 -17.56 10.84 11.95
CA GLY A 219 -18.66 10.93 10.99
C GLY A 219 -18.19 11.22 9.55
N ASP A 220 -16.91 10.92 9.25
CA ASP A 220 -16.36 11.06 7.89
C ASP A 220 -16.79 9.84 7.07
N GLN A 221 -17.32 10.06 5.87
CA GLN A 221 -17.81 9.04 4.96
C GLN A 221 -16.89 8.91 3.74
N PHE A 222 -16.60 7.67 3.35
CA PHE A 222 -15.74 7.32 2.22
C PHE A 222 -16.47 6.34 1.31
N SER A 223 -16.30 6.48 0.00
CA SER A 223 -16.87 5.55 -0.97
C SER A 223 -15.87 5.12 -2.05
N CYS A 224 -16.05 3.91 -2.55
CA CYS A 224 -15.28 3.29 -3.64
C CYS A 224 -16.23 2.59 -4.59
N ILE A 225 -16.03 2.75 -5.90
CA ILE A 225 -16.69 1.92 -6.90
C ILE A 225 -15.87 0.64 -7.05
N LEU A 226 -16.48 -0.51 -6.75
CA LEU A 226 -15.88 -1.82 -6.95
C LEU A 226 -16.09 -2.26 -8.40
N GLN A 227 -15.04 -2.78 -9.02
CA GLN A 227 -15.15 -3.40 -10.34
C GLN A 227 -15.85 -4.75 -10.22
N GLU A 228 -16.64 -5.12 -11.24
CA GLU A 228 -17.49 -6.32 -11.26
C GLU A 228 -16.75 -7.64 -10.96
N HIS A 229 -15.43 -7.69 -11.21
CA HIS A 229 -14.60 -8.89 -11.01
C HIS A 229 -14.06 -9.06 -9.58
N LYS A 230 -14.26 -8.07 -8.69
CA LYS A 230 -13.74 -8.12 -7.31
C LYS A 230 -14.87 -8.56 -6.37
N GLU A 231 -14.94 -9.86 -6.10
CA GLU A 231 -15.93 -10.38 -5.16
C GLU A 231 -15.69 -9.83 -3.75
N LEU A 232 -16.77 -9.44 -3.06
CA LEU A 232 -16.73 -8.98 -1.67
C LEU A 232 -16.05 -9.99 -0.72
N ARG A 233 -16.04 -11.27 -1.09
CA ARG A 233 -15.42 -12.38 -0.35
C ARG A 233 -13.93 -12.22 -0.14
N HIS A 234 -13.24 -11.63 -1.11
CA HIS A 234 -11.79 -11.42 -1.08
C HIS A 234 -11.40 -10.05 -0.53
N LEU A 235 -12.38 -9.20 -0.21
CA LEU A 235 -12.16 -7.85 0.28
C LEU A 235 -12.12 -7.80 1.80
N ASN A 236 -11.12 -7.09 2.31
CA ASN A 236 -10.93 -6.83 3.73
C ASN A 236 -10.76 -5.34 3.95
N LEU A 237 -11.56 -4.77 4.85
CA LEU A 237 -11.42 -3.40 5.27
C LEU A 237 -10.46 -3.36 6.47
N ARG A 238 -9.33 -2.67 6.31
CA ARG A 238 -8.35 -2.45 7.38
C ARG A 238 -8.42 -0.99 7.83
N MET A 239 -8.66 -0.77 9.10
CA MET A 239 -8.75 0.55 9.71
C MET A 239 -7.71 0.67 10.81
N GLU A 240 -6.82 1.65 10.70
CA GLU A 240 -5.75 1.88 11.67
C GLU A 240 -5.96 3.22 12.35
N VAL A 241 -6.11 3.18 13.68
CA VAL A 241 -6.13 4.37 14.50
C VAL A 241 -4.68 4.79 14.76
N ARG A 242 -4.35 6.02 14.38
CA ARG A 242 -2.99 6.56 14.45
C ARG A 242 -2.99 7.88 15.19
N ASP A 243 -1.94 8.13 15.96
CA ASP A 243 -1.66 9.43 16.55
C ASP A 243 -0.81 10.27 15.60
N PHE A 244 -1.30 11.46 15.26
CA PHE A 244 -0.60 12.37 14.36
C PHE A 244 0.51 13.14 15.08
N ASP A 245 1.72 13.03 14.55
CA ASP A 245 2.86 13.83 14.96
C ASP A 245 3.36 14.67 13.78
N LYS A 246 3.53 15.98 13.99
CA LYS A 246 4.01 16.91 12.96
C LYS A 246 5.50 16.73 12.66
N PHE A 247 6.27 16.30 13.65
CA PHE A 247 7.74 16.27 13.59
C PHE A 247 8.29 14.84 13.56
N SER A 248 7.49 13.86 13.93
CA SER A 248 7.89 12.45 13.90
C SER A 248 7.00 11.61 12.96
N ARG A 249 7.16 10.28 13.02
CA ARG A 249 6.27 9.35 12.31
C ARG A 249 5.05 9.11 13.19
N ASN A 250 3.87 9.13 12.57
CA ASN A 250 2.63 8.83 13.28
C ASN A 250 2.68 7.45 13.95
N THR A 251 2.34 7.41 15.23
CA THR A 251 2.31 6.19 16.04
C THR A 251 1.01 5.45 15.78
N VAL A 252 1.06 4.14 15.54
CA VAL A 252 -0.16 3.33 15.41
C VAL A 252 -0.65 2.97 16.81
N LEU A 253 -1.88 3.36 17.14
CA LEU A 253 -2.51 3.07 18.42
C LEU A 253 -3.18 1.69 18.39
N GLY A 254 -3.80 1.32 17.27
CA GLY A 254 -4.45 0.03 17.09
C GLY A 254 -5.00 -0.17 15.69
N GLN A 255 -5.45 -1.38 15.38
CA GLN A 255 -5.96 -1.78 14.08
C GLN A 255 -7.24 -2.62 14.21
N VAL A 256 -8.19 -2.42 13.31
CA VAL A 256 -9.38 -3.26 13.11
C VAL A 256 -9.35 -3.79 11.69
N ARG A 257 -9.67 -5.08 11.53
CA ARG A 257 -9.77 -5.76 10.24
C ARG A 257 -11.13 -6.41 10.11
N VAL A 258 -11.78 -6.18 8.99
CA VAL A 258 -13.15 -6.62 8.76
C VAL A 258 -13.24 -7.30 7.39
N PRO A 259 -13.42 -8.63 7.33
CA PRO A 259 -13.68 -9.34 6.09
C PRO A 259 -15.08 -9.00 5.59
N LEU A 260 -15.18 -8.31 4.45
CA LEU A 260 -16.47 -7.80 3.95
C LEU A 260 -17.38 -8.93 3.46
N GLY A 261 -16.81 -10.06 3.03
CA GLY A 261 -17.57 -11.21 2.55
C GLY A 261 -18.42 -11.93 3.59
N GLN A 262 -18.10 -11.77 4.88
CA GLN A 262 -18.82 -12.43 5.98
C GLN A 262 -19.98 -11.58 6.51
N LEU A 263 -20.07 -10.31 6.08
CA LEU A 263 -21.03 -9.35 6.59
C LEU A 263 -22.24 -9.19 5.67
N LYS A 264 -23.42 -9.03 6.27
CA LYS A 264 -24.65 -8.68 5.55
C LYS A 264 -24.74 -7.17 5.35
N ILE A 265 -23.95 -6.65 4.40
CA ILE A 265 -23.80 -5.20 4.12
C ILE A 265 -24.76 -4.67 3.05
N SER A 266 -25.91 -5.30 2.82
CA SER A 266 -26.94 -4.79 1.88
C SER A 266 -27.60 -3.49 2.35
N TYR A 267 -27.50 -3.18 3.63
CA TYR A 267 -27.95 -1.95 4.28
C TYR A 267 -26.84 -1.45 5.22
N PRO A 268 -26.88 -0.16 5.64
CA PRO A 268 -25.96 0.39 6.64
C PRO A 268 -25.86 -0.49 7.88
N LEU A 269 -24.73 -1.18 8.02
CA LEU A 269 -24.42 -2.02 9.17
C LEU A 269 -23.43 -1.29 10.06
N GLU A 270 -23.86 -0.91 11.26
CA GLU A 270 -22.99 -0.35 12.29
C GLU A 270 -22.31 -1.46 13.09
N LEU A 271 -21.00 -1.32 13.28
CA LEU A 271 -20.15 -2.25 14.01
C LEU A 271 -19.31 -1.47 15.04
N GLN A 272 -19.03 -2.12 16.15
CA GLN A 272 -18.09 -1.66 17.17
C GLN A 272 -17.11 -2.79 17.45
N GLU A 273 -15.86 -2.57 17.11
CA GLU A 273 -14.80 -3.58 17.20
C GLU A 273 -13.68 -3.08 18.09
N ASP A 274 -13.13 -3.96 18.92
CA ASP A 274 -11.99 -3.65 19.77
C ASP A 274 -10.72 -3.50 18.93
N LEU A 275 -9.88 -2.55 19.32
CA LEU A 275 -8.61 -2.29 18.65
C LEU A 275 -7.63 -3.43 18.93
N GLN A 276 -7.07 -4.01 17.87
CA GLN A 276 -6.08 -5.07 17.95
C GLN A 276 -4.67 -4.56 17.68
N ILE A 277 -3.68 -5.39 18.03
CA ILE A 277 -2.27 -5.15 17.73
C ILE A 277 -2.11 -5.07 16.20
N PRO A 278 -1.48 -3.99 15.67
CA PRO A 278 -1.28 -3.86 14.23
C PRO A 278 -0.47 -5.02 13.64
N GLN A 279 -1.07 -5.72 12.68
CA GLN A 279 -0.41 -6.80 11.95
C GLN A 279 0.19 -6.28 10.64
N LYS A 280 1.37 -6.82 10.28
CA LYS A 280 2.02 -6.56 9.00
C LYS A 280 1.53 -7.52 7.94
N ASP A 281 1.16 -6.99 6.79
CA ASP A 281 0.67 -7.79 5.67
C ASP A 281 1.77 -8.08 4.67
N LEU A 282 1.78 -9.31 4.15
CA LEU A 282 2.57 -9.67 2.98
C LEU A 282 1.97 -9.00 1.74
N VAL A 283 2.72 -8.08 1.14
CA VAL A 283 2.30 -7.27 -0.03
C VAL A 283 3.09 -7.57 -1.30
N GLY A 284 4.13 -8.41 -1.18
CA GLY A 284 4.97 -8.81 -2.29
C GLY A 284 6.09 -9.74 -1.86
N GLU A 285 6.99 -10.02 -2.79
CA GLU A 285 8.23 -10.76 -2.53
C GLU A 285 9.41 -10.05 -3.18
N VAL A 286 10.59 -10.17 -2.59
CA VAL A 286 11.84 -9.61 -3.11
C VAL A 286 12.88 -10.70 -3.24
N LEU A 287 13.46 -10.84 -4.42
CA LEU A 287 14.63 -11.67 -4.67
C LEU A 287 15.90 -10.85 -4.39
N LEU A 288 16.54 -11.17 -3.27
CA LEU A 288 17.73 -10.49 -2.79
C LEU A 288 18.94 -11.42 -2.93
N SER A 289 20.05 -10.89 -3.44
CA SER A 289 21.36 -11.53 -3.47
C SER A 289 22.27 -10.92 -2.42
N LEU A 290 22.90 -11.73 -1.58
CA LEU A 290 23.82 -11.29 -0.53
C LEU A 290 25.17 -11.97 -0.69
N LYS A 291 26.23 -11.18 -0.56
CA LYS A 291 27.62 -11.68 -0.57
C LYS A 291 28.45 -10.89 0.42
N PHE A 292 29.12 -11.62 1.32
CA PHE A 292 30.01 -11.03 2.31
C PHE A 292 31.48 -11.18 1.88
N LEU A 293 32.24 -10.08 2.00
CA LEU A 293 33.68 -10.00 1.72
C LEU A 293 34.43 -9.67 3.03
N PRO A 294 34.92 -10.68 3.78
CA PRO A 294 35.53 -10.46 5.09
C PRO A 294 36.80 -9.60 5.04
N THR A 295 37.65 -9.82 4.04
CA THR A 295 38.97 -9.17 3.93
C THR A 295 38.86 -7.65 3.79
N SER A 296 37.80 -7.14 3.17
CA SER A 296 37.56 -5.70 3.00
C SER A 296 36.47 -5.17 3.93
N GLN A 297 35.89 -6.02 4.79
CA GLN A 297 34.70 -5.74 5.59
C GLN A 297 33.56 -5.11 4.76
N ARG A 298 33.28 -5.69 3.59
CA ARG A 298 32.20 -5.20 2.71
C ARG A 298 31.11 -6.23 2.57
N ILE A 299 29.88 -5.76 2.43
CA ILE A 299 28.74 -6.56 2.02
C ILE A 299 28.21 -6.06 0.69
N GLU A 300 27.97 -7.00 -0.21
CA GLU A 300 27.36 -6.81 -1.52
C GLU A 300 25.90 -7.22 -1.42
N VAL A 301 25.00 -6.31 -1.78
CA VAL A 301 23.55 -6.49 -1.73
C VAL A 301 22.98 -6.27 -3.13
N GLY A 302 22.57 -7.34 -3.78
CA GLY A 302 21.93 -7.33 -5.10
C GLY A 302 20.41 -7.37 -5.01
N LEU A 303 19.73 -6.35 -5.52
CA LEU A 303 18.28 -6.39 -5.74
C LEU A 303 18.02 -6.93 -7.15
N LEU A 304 17.56 -8.17 -7.24
CA LEU A 304 17.37 -8.83 -8.54
C LEU A 304 15.95 -8.59 -9.07
N LYS A 305 14.94 -9.02 -8.32
CA LYS A 305 13.54 -8.97 -8.74
C LYS A 305 12.64 -8.59 -7.57
N VAL A 306 11.54 -7.91 -7.87
CA VAL A 306 10.46 -7.62 -6.91
C VAL A 306 9.15 -8.08 -7.54
N LYS A 307 8.43 -8.94 -6.83
CA LYS A 307 7.04 -9.29 -7.14
C LYS A 307 6.14 -8.47 -6.25
N THR A 308 5.10 -7.86 -6.82
CA THR A 308 4.06 -7.17 -6.04
C THR A 308 2.71 -7.70 -6.46
N ALA A 309 1.77 -7.72 -5.51
CA ALA A 309 0.38 -7.95 -5.83
C ALA A 309 -0.12 -6.78 -6.72
N ILE A 310 -0.56 -7.07 -7.94
CA ILE A 310 -1.08 -6.05 -8.86
C ILE A 310 -2.55 -6.33 -9.08
N THR A 311 -3.38 -5.32 -8.85
CA THR A 311 -4.76 -5.35 -9.32
C THR A 311 -4.95 -4.49 -10.56
N GLU A 312 -4.20 -3.38 -10.72
CA GLU A 312 -4.41 -2.45 -11.84
C GLU A 312 -3.06 -1.94 -12.39
N MET A 313 -2.78 -2.29 -13.65
CA MET A 313 -1.64 -1.78 -14.41
C MET A 313 -1.87 -0.29 -14.73
N CYS A 314 -1.49 0.60 -13.83
CA CYS A 314 -1.40 2.02 -14.17
C CYS A 314 -0.15 2.20 -15.05
N SER A 315 -0.32 2.61 -16.31
CA SER A 315 0.76 2.77 -17.28
C SER A 315 1.87 3.75 -16.86
N ASP A 316 1.61 4.56 -15.83
CA ASP A 316 2.52 5.56 -15.28
C ASP A 316 3.14 5.15 -13.92
N ALA A 317 2.83 3.96 -13.40
CA ALA A 317 3.41 3.48 -12.15
C ALA A 317 4.84 2.98 -12.37
N ALA A 318 5.77 3.46 -11.55
CA ALA A 318 7.15 3.01 -11.52
C ALA A 318 7.60 2.69 -10.10
N LEU A 319 8.49 1.71 -9.97
CA LEU A 319 9.07 1.25 -8.72
C LEU A 319 10.52 1.70 -8.58
N TYR A 320 10.91 1.99 -7.34
CA TYR A 320 12.31 2.07 -6.96
C TYR A 320 12.48 1.59 -5.52
N ALA A 321 13.66 1.07 -5.18
CA ALA A 321 13.96 0.63 -3.84
C ALA A 321 15.01 1.52 -3.17
N ARG A 322 14.96 1.55 -1.83
CA ARG A 322 16.03 2.07 -0.98
C ARG A 322 16.59 0.93 -0.16
N ILE A 323 17.89 0.77 -0.20
CA ILE A 323 18.60 -0.28 0.51
C ILE A 323 19.55 0.39 1.50
N SER A 324 19.43 0.03 2.77
CA SER A 324 20.31 0.54 3.82
C SER A 324 20.77 -0.59 4.71
N VAL A 325 22.01 -0.52 5.16
CA VAL A 325 22.54 -1.41 6.17
C VAL A 325 22.62 -0.65 7.49
N GLN A 326 22.13 -1.25 8.55
CA GLN A 326 22.20 -0.75 9.91
C GLN A 326 22.95 -1.77 10.74
N CYS A 327 24.00 -1.35 11.43
CA CYS A 327 24.73 -2.18 12.39
C CYS A 327 24.62 -1.53 13.76
N ASN A 328 24.03 -2.21 14.75
CA ASN A 328 23.66 -1.61 16.02
C ASN A 328 22.84 -0.31 15.84
N GLN A 329 23.37 0.80 16.38
CA GLN A 329 22.82 2.15 16.28
C GLN A 329 23.39 2.92 15.06
N CYS A 330 24.41 2.37 14.39
CA CYS A 330 25.03 2.99 13.23
C CYS A 330 24.26 2.64 11.96
N LYS A 331 23.50 3.61 11.45
CA LYS A 331 22.79 3.50 10.18
C LYS A 331 23.65 4.02 9.04
N LEU A 332 24.05 3.15 8.12
CA LEU A 332 24.77 3.56 6.93
C LEU A 332 23.84 4.30 5.96
N ARG A 333 24.43 5.15 5.12
CA ARG A 333 23.70 5.88 4.08
C ARG A 333 23.00 4.89 3.16
N TYR A 334 21.71 5.13 2.92
CA TYR A 334 20.94 4.31 2.01
C TYR A 334 21.38 4.56 0.55
N GLN A 335 21.36 3.51 -0.25
CA GLN A 335 21.53 3.56 -1.70
C GLN A 335 20.16 3.39 -2.37
N LYS A 336 19.94 4.04 -3.50
CA LYS A 336 18.68 3.95 -4.26
C LYS A 336 18.93 3.19 -5.55
N THR A 337 17.93 2.44 -5.99
CA THR A 337 17.92 1.86 -7.33
C THR A 337 17.56 2.89 -8.39
N SER A 338 17.71 2.51 -9.65
CA SER A 338 17.00 3.15 -10.76
C SER A 338 15.49 3.03 -10.58
N ILE A 339 14.76 3.91 -11.27
CA ILE A 339 13.30 3.89 -11.33
C ILE A 339 12.91 3.01 -12.52
N VAL A 340 12.21 1.93 -12.27
CA VAL A 340 11.82 0.94 -13.29
C VAL A 340 10.30 0.90 -13.39
N ALA A 341 9.74 0.77 -14.60
CA ALA A 341 8.30 0.62 -14.78
C ALA A 341 7.75 -0.54 -13.95
N ARG A 342 6.59 -0.34 -13.31
CA ARG A 342 5.98 -1.36 -12.46
C ARG A 342 5.42 -2.49 -13.33
N CYS A 343 5.75 -3.73 -12.97
CA CYS A 343 5.29 -4.96 -13.60
C CYS A 343 4.99 -6.00 -12.50
N LEU A 344 4.29 -7.10 -12.82
CA LEU A 344 4.01 -8.18 -11.86
C LEU A 344 5.29 -8.68 -11.19
N VAL A 345 6.33 -8.81 -12.00
CA VAL A 345 7.71 -9.06 -11.59
C VAL A 345 8.57 -7.96 -12.17
N THR A 346 8.90 -6.94 -11.37
CA THR A 346 9.84 -5.89 -11.77
C THR A 346 11.27 -6.37 -11.58
N VAL A 347 12.08 -6.33 -12.63
CA VAL A 347 13.49 -6.74 -12.61
C VAL A 347 14.36 -5.49 -12.44
N PHE A 348 15.23 -5.51 -11.43
CA PHE A 348 16.20 -4.44 -11.17
C PHE A 348 17.61 -4.89 -11.57
N ASN A 349 18.05 -6.07 -11.13
CA ASN A 349 19.42 -6.58 -11.31
C ASN A 349 20.52 -5.57 -10.92
N GLU A 350 20.29 -4.81 -9.84
CA GLU A 350 21.22 -3.79 -9.35
C GLU A 350 21.95 -4.27 -8.11
N VAL A 351 23.26 -4.03 -8.06
CA VAL A 351 24.13 -4.48 -6.96
C VAL A 351 24.75 -3.30 -6.23
N PHE A 352 24.67 -3.32 -4.91
CA PHE A 352 25.11 -2.24 -4.03
C PHE A 352 26.18 -2.75 -3.08
N MET A 353 27.27 -1.99 -2.96
CA MET A 353 28.36 -2.30 -2.04
C MET A 353 28.28 -1.40 -0.81
N PHE A 354 28.28 -2.00 0.38
CA PHE A 354 28.33 -1.29 1.66
C PHE A 354 29.62 -1.66 2.40
N SER A 355 30.34 -0.64 2.86
CA SER A 355 31.48 -0.84 3.78
C SER A 355 30.93 -0.89 5.20
N LEU A 356 31.18 -2.00 5.89
CA LEU A 356 30.68 -2.22 7.24
C LEU A 356 31.63 -1.58 8.26
N PRO A 357 31.11 -1.07 9.40
CA PRO A 357 31.96 -0.67 10.51
C PRO A 357 32.51 -1.91 11.24
N ASP A 358 33.51 -1.72 12.10
CA ASP A 358 34.10 -2.77 12.96
C ASP A 358 33.13 -3.28 14.05
N PHE A 359 31.99 -3.84 13.63
CA PHE A 359 31.00 -4.47 14.49
C PHE A 359 30.83 -5.94 14.12
N PRO A 360 30.41 -6.80 15.07
CA PRO A 360 30.05 -8.16 14.72
C PRO A 360 28.85 -8.16 13.77
N LEU A 361 28.95 -8.90 12.66
CA LEU A 361 27.91 -9.00 11.63
C LEU A 361 26.55 -9.46 12.18
N GLN A 362 26.57 -10.16 13.32
CA GLN A 362 25.38 -10.55 14.08
C GLN A 362 24.46 -9.36 14.40
N GLN A 363 25.04 -8.17 14.54
CA GLN A 363 24.34 -6.94 14.91
C GLN A 363 23.98 -6.08 13.68
N CYS A 364 24.23 -6.58 12.48
CA CYS A 364 23.90 -5.92 11.23
C CYS A 364 22.58 -6.41 10.65
N LYS A 365 21.84 -5.48 10.06
CA LYS A 365 20.54 -5.66 9.43
C LYS A 365 20.50 -4.86 8.13
N ILE A 366 20.06 -5.51 7.07
CA ILE A 366 19.78 -4.92 5.78
C ILE A 366 18.29 -4.60 5.72
N VAL A 367 17.96 -3.37 5.38
CA VAL A 367 16.58 -2.92 5.19
C VAL A 367 16.40 -2.53 3.74
N VAL A 368 15.46 -3.20 3.06
CA VAL A 368 15.05 -2.93 1.69
C VAL A 368 13.64 -2.35 1.74
N SER A 369 13.46 -1.13 1.23
CA SER A 369 12.14 -0.47 1.18
C SER A 369 11.76 -0.19 -0.25
N VAL A 370 10.65 -0.75 -0.73
CA VAL A 370 10.16 -0.61 -2.11
C VAL A 370 9.11 0.49 -2.16
N PHE A 371 9.31 1.46 -3.06
CA PHE A 371 8.43 2.59 -3.23
C PHE A 371 7.82 2.59 -4.62
N GLU A 372 6.55 2.99 -4.68
CA GLU A 372 5.89 3.41 -5.91
C GLU A 372 6.04 4.92 -6.11
N THR A 373 6.25 5.31 -7.36
CA THR A 373 6.19 6.70 -7.82
C THR A 373 5.43 6.76 -9.14
N ARG A 374 4.79 7.90 -9.40
CA ARG A 374 4.14 8.19 -10.70
C ARG A 374 5.01 9.13 -11.50
N THR A 375 5.24 8.86 -12.78
CA THR A 375 6.18 9.63 -13.60
C THR A 375 5.55 10.87 -14.25
N THR A 376 4.22 10.89 -14.47
CA THR A 376 3.50 11.99 -15.16
C THR A 376 2.90 13.05 -14.24
N ARG A 377 2.72 12.77 -12.94
CA ARG A 377 2.16 13.73 -11.95
C ARG A 377 3.23 14.11 -10.93
N LYS A 378 2.94 15.13 -10.08
CA LYS A 378 3.82 15.48 -8.94
C LYS A 378 4.28 14.19 -8.24
N PRO A 379 5.59 13.94 -8.09
CA PRO A 379 6.11 12.65 -7.64
C PRO A 379 5.75 12.43 -6.17
N THR A 380 4.58 11.86 -5.94
CA THR A 380 4.17 11.35 -4.64
C THR A 380 4.79 9.98 -4.47
N LYS A 381 5.69 9.84 -3.50
CA LYS A 381 6.27 8.55 -3.12
C LYS A 381 5.30 7.81 -2.20
N HIS A 382 4.93 6.58 -2.55
CA HIS A 382 4.15 5.69 -1.70
C HIS A 382 5.03 4.49 -1.32
N LEU A 383 5.09 4.15 -0.04
CA LEU A 383 5.82 2.95 0.40
C LEU A 383 4.92 1.75 0.16
N ILE A 384 5.33 0.81 -0.71
CA ILE A 384 4.59 -0.44 -0.91
C ILE A 384 4.83 -1.35 0.29
N GLY A 385 6.10 -1.55 0.64
CA GLY A 385 6.49 -2.35 1.77
C GLY A 385 7.99 -2.35 2.03
N GLN A 386 8.38 -3.03 3.09
CA GLN A 386 9.73 -3.11 3.60
C GLN A 386 10.07 -4.55 3.99
N LEU A 387 11.31 -4.91 3.71
CA LEU A 387 11.96 -6.15 4.12
C LEU A 387 13.14 -5.81 5.03
N ALA A 388 13.41 -6.67 6.00
CA ALA A 388 14.49 -6.54 6.95
C ALA A 388 15.26 -7.87 7.09
N VAL A 389 16.42 -8.00 6.46
CA VAL A 389 17.24 -9.22 6.60
C VAL A 389 18.38 -8.95 7.58
N GLY A 390 18.45 -9.70 8.67
CA GLY A 390 19.55 -9.64 9.63
C GLY A 390 19.68 -10.98 10.35
N LYS A 391 20.59 -11.06 11.32
CA LYS A 391 20.63 -12.21 12.23
C LYS A 391 19.72 -11.94 13.44
N GLU A 392 18.45 -12.26 13.32
CA GLU A 392 17.41 -12.14 14.34
C GLU A 392 16.50 -13.37 14.21
N LYS A 393 16.06 -13.99 15.33
CA LYS A 393 15.44 -15.33 15.47
C LYS A 393 14.30 -15.75 14.50
N SER A 394 13.94 -14.95 13.50
CA SER A 394 12.93 -15.19 12.47
C SER A 394 13.43 -16.05 11.30
N SER A 395 12.52 -16.46 10.42
CA SER A 395 12.80 -17.22 9.19
C SER A 395 13.82 -16.56 8.23
N GLU A 396 14.03 -15.24 8.36
CA GLU A 396 14.95 -14.43 7.55
C GLU A 396 16.42 -14.70 7.90
N ASP A 397 16.68 -15.30 9.06
CA ASP A 397 18.00 -15.79 9.50
C ASP A 397 18.64 -16.77 8.53
N LYS A 398 17.82 -17.57 7.84
CA LYS A 398 18.32 -18.62 6.94
C LYS A 398 19.15 -18.01 5.81
N HIS A 399 18.76 -16.86 5.26
CA HIS A 399 19.53 -16.22 4.18
C HIS A 399 20.85 -15.63 4.69
N TRP A 400 20.80 -14.98 5.86
CA TRP A 400 21.99 -14.44 6.50
C TRP A 400 22.99 -15.55 6.85
N SER A 401 22.49 -16.67 7.38
CA SER A 401 23.30 -17.84 7.73
C SER A 401 23.94 -18.47 6.51
N LEU A 402 23.20 -18.63 5.40
CA LEU A 402 23.73 -19.12 4.13
C LEU A 402 24.81 -18.19 3.55
N MET A 403 24.60 -16.87 3.62
CA MET A 403 25.63 -15.90 3.22
C MET A 403 26.90 -16.06 4.07
N MET A 404 26.75 -16.26 5.38
CA MET A 404 27.87 -16.44 6.30
C MET A 404 28.60 -17.77 6.11
N SER A 405 27.93 -18.84 5.67
CA SER A 405 28.58 -20.11 5.31
C SER A 405 29.24 -20.07 3.94
N SER A 406 28.67 -19.33 2.99
CA SER A 406 29.13 -19.24 1.60
C SER A 406 29.94 -17.97 1.34
N VAL A 407 31.01 -17.78 2.12
CA VAL A 407 31.83 -16.57 2.10
C VAL A 407 32.38 -16.30 0.68
N ARG A 408 32.36 -15.03 0.25
CA ARG A 408 32.74 -14.56 -1.11
C ARG A 408 31.86 -15.04 -2.26
N GLN A 409 30.85 -15.87 -2.01
CA GLN A 409 29.89 -16.28 -3.03
C GLN A 409 28.54 -15.54 -2.83
N PRO A 410 27.89 -15.10 -3.92
CA PRO A 410 26.54 -14.56 -3.83
C PRO A 410 25.52 -15.65 -3.59
N VAL A 411 24.70 -15.46 -2.56
CA VAL A 411 23.54 -16.29 -2.26
C VAL A 411 22.30 -15.49 -2.58
N ALA A 412 21.40 -16.02 -3.40
CA ALA A 412 20.14 -15.37 -3.74
C ALA A 412 18.96 -16.09 -3.09
N LYS A 413 18.04 -15.34 -2.50
CA LYS A 413 16.83 -15.89 -1.87
C LYS A 413 15.64 -14.93 -1.98
N TRP A 414 14.44 -15.49 -2.12
CA TRP A 414 13.18 -14.77 -1.99
C TRP A 414 12.87 -14.46 -0.53
N HIS A 415 12.28 -13.28 -0.31
CA HIS A 415 11.83 -12.81 0.99
C HIS A 415 10.48 -12.12 0.85
N GLY A 416 9.64 -12.22 1.87
CA GLY A 416 8.37 -11.50 1.91
C GLY A 416 8.57 -9.99 2.08
N LEU A 417 7.81 -9.20 1.33
CA LEU A 417 7.73 -7.76 1.49
C LEU A 417 6.53 -7.43 2.38
N LEU A 418 6.78 -6.77 3.51
CA LEU A 418 5.75 -6.48 4.52
C LEU A 418 5.37 -4.98 4.53
N ASN A 419 4.10 -4.64 4.72
CA ASN A 419 3.65 -3.24 4.83
C ASN A 419 3.88 -2.63 6.22
#